data_AF-A0A183VFD3-F1
#
_entry.id   AF-A0A183VFD3-F1
#
_cell.length_a   1.000
_cell.length_b   1.000
_cell.length_c   1.000
_cell.angle_alpha   90.00
_cell.angle_beta   90.00
_cell.angle_gamma   90.00
#
_symmetry.space_group_name_H-M   'P 1'
#
loop_
_entity.id
_entity.type
_entity.pdbx_description
1 polymer ?
#
loop_
_entity_poly.entity_id
_entity_poly.type
_entity_poly.pdbx_seq_one_letter_code
_entity_poly.pdbx_strand_id
1 'polypeptide(L)'
;LMPSVEYGRFGLQPAAVSRRKQIQIQSEPKKRKPRQEICAPLKWLCFIVNFLVFLIGVTCLALGVYLCVKDPRAIAEWADILLNPAVMLTIIGLAVCVVSLMGSVGALRDNITLLKTFALSVFFCYIVVVVSTFFLFILFYSDTTEGLSAHSILLYSIKKYHTNRNLADFVDYIQEQLECCGASSVSQGYRDWQLSEQFNCSSVNPYPEKCGVPFSCCKRSVVSVVFCPVVISSRSSVYC
;
A
#
# COMPACT_ATOMS: atom_id res chain seq x y z
N LEU A 1 -77.86 23.89 33.52
CA LEU A 1 -77.34 22.59 33.06
C LEU A 1 -75.89 22.47 33.49
N MET A 2 -75.59 21.55 34.42
CA MET A 2 -74.25 20.94 34.54
C MET A 2 -74.09 19.90 33.41
N PRO A 3 -72.86 19.60 32.97
CA PRO A 3 -72.11 18.44 33.50
C PRO A 3 -70.65 18.80 33.84
N SER A 4 -70.13 18.37 35.00
CA SER A 4 -69.31 17.14 35.26
C SER A 4 -68.09 16.98 34.35
N VAL A 5 -66.87 17.34 34.81
CA VAL A 5 -65.86 16.55 35.59
C VAL A 5 -64.82 15.90 34.66
N GLU A 6 -63.57 16.34 34.77
CA GLU A 6 -62.42 15.44 34.78
C GLU A 6 -61.40 15.92 35.82
N TYR A 7 -61.21 15.09 36.85
CA TYR A 7 -60.23 15.27 37.93
C TYR A 7 -58.90 14.63 37.50
N GLY A 8 -57.91 15.45 37.13
CA GLY A 8 -56.51 15.06 37.02
C GLY A 8 -55.71 15.60 38.22
N ARG A 9 -55.66 14.83 39.29
CA ARG A 9 -54.95 15.10 40.55
C ARG A 9 -53.43 14.91 40.36
N PHE A 10 -52.62 15.97 40.50
CA PHE A 10 -51.49 16.00 41.46
C PHE A 10 -50.84 17.40 41.55
N GLY A 11 -51.08 18.02 42.72
CA GLY A 11 -50.31 19.02 43.48
C GLY A 11 -49.22 19.93 42.88
N LEU A 12 -49.27 21.16 43.40
CA LEU A 12 -48.21 22.19 43.57
C LEU A 12 -48.03 23.25 42.45
N GLN A 13 -48.76 24.36 42.61
CA GLN A 13 -48.20 25.72 42.41
C GLN A 13 -47.44 26.14 43.69
N PRO A 14 -46.62 27.21 43.69
CA PRO A 14 -45.83 27.81 42.61
C PRO A 14 -44.38 28.08 43.07
N ALA A 15 -43.36 27.77 42.27
CA ALA A 15 -42.01 28.28 42.54
C ALA A 15 -41.62 29.29 41.47
N ALA A 16 -41.80 30.57 41.81
CA ALA A 16 -41.23 31.68 41.08
C ALA A 16 -39.73 31.42 40.87
N VAL A 17 -39.35 31.05 39.65
CA VAL A 17 -37.95 30.98 39.25
C VAL A 17 -37.40 32.39 39.38
N SER A 18 -36.58 32.60 40.41
CA SER A 18 -35.97 33.89 40.71
C SER A 18 -35.30 34.44 39.45
N ARG A 19 -35.65 35.67 39.08
CA ARG A 19 -35.05 36.41 37.96
C ARG A 19 -33.50 36.42 38.04
N ARG A 20 -32.94 36.27 39.25
CA ARG A 20 -31.48 36.09 39.48
C ARG A 20 -30.92 34.80 38.88
N LYS A 21 -31.67 33.69 38.85
CA LYS A 21 -31.23 32.41 38.25
C LYS A 21 -31.15 32.52 36.72
N GLN A 22 -32.09 33.21 36.08
CA GLN A 22 -31.99 33.48 34.64
C GLN A 22 -30.84 34.45 34.30
N ILE A 23 -30.64 35.50 35.10
CA ILE A 23 -29.49 36.40 34.93
C ILE A 23 -28.17 35.65 35.11
N GLN A 24 -28.08 34.70 36.06
CA GLN A 24 -26.86 33.90 36.25
C GLN A 24 -26.58 32.91 35.11
N ILE A 25 -27.61 32.30 34.51
CA ILE A 25 -27.44 31.43 33.34
C ILE A 25 -26.95 32.26 32.12
N GLN A 26 -27.36 33.53 32.03
CA GLN A 26 -26.95 34.44 30.96
C GLN A 26 -25.59 35.10 31.22
N SER A 27 -25.08 35.05 32.45
CA SER A 27 -23.79 35.63 32.86
C SER A 27 -22.62 34.65 32.86
N GLU A 28 -22.83 33.38 32.51
CA GLU A 28 -21.70 32.48 32.20
C GLU A 28 -20.94 33.11 31.02
N PRO A 29 -19.71 33.60 31.22
CA PRO A 29 -18.92 34.14 30.12
C PRO A 29 -18.75 32.98 29.14
N LYS A 30 -19.29 33.12 27.93
CA LYS A 30 -19.09 32.19 26.83
C LYS A 30 -17.58 32.01 26.72
N LYS A 31 -17.02 30.92 27.25
CA LYS A 31 -15.58 30.64 27.23
C LYS A 31 -15.17 30.68 25.77
N ARG A 32 -14.64 31.82 25.32
CA ARG A 32 -13.97 31.92 24.03
C ARG A 32 -12.86 30.89 24.15
N LYS A 33 -12.98 29.80 23.38
CA LYS A 33 -11.86 28.89 23.16
C LYS A 33 -10.65 29.79 22.93
N PRO A 34 -9.57 29.68 23.73
CA PRO A 34 -8.38 30.46 23.47
C PRO A 34 -8.05 30.19 22.00
N ARG A 35 -8.02 31.26 21.21
CA ARG A 35 -7.50 31.20 19.84
C ARG A 35 -6.07 30.73 20.07
N GLN A 36 -5.81 29.44 19.83
CA GLN A 36 -4.45 28.92 19.83
C GLN A 36 -3.78 29.63 18.67
N GLU A 37 -3.20 30.80 18.95
CA GLU A 37 -2.30 31.49 18.05
C GLU A 37 -1.10 30.54 17.93
N ILE A 38 -1.15 29.68 16.90
CA ILE A 38 -0.04 28.83 16.51
C ILE A 38 1.16 29.77 16.38
N CYS A 39 2.27 29.45 17.06
CA CYS A 39 3.51 30.22 16.92
C CYS A 39 3.78 30.42 15.41
N ALA A 40 3.91 31.68 14.98
CA ALA A 40 4.21 32.04 13.59
C ALA A 40 5.26 31.11 12.91
N PRO A 41 6.39 30.73 13.56
CA PRO A 41 7.34 29.79 12.96
C PRO A 41 6.76 28.40 12.66
N LEU A 42 5.87 27.87 13.51
CA LEU A 42 5.26 26.56 13.31
C LEU A 42 4.31 26.56 12.11
N LYS A 43 3.58 27.66 11.88
CA LYS A 43 2.71 27.83 10.71
C LYS A 43 3.54 27.82 9.42
N TRP A 44 4.61 28.60 9.37
CA TRP A 44 5.51 28.64 8.21
C TRP A 44 6.25 27.32 7.99
N LEU A 45 6.69 26.66 9.07
CA LEU A 45 7.32 25.34 8.99
C LEU A 45 6.35 24.30 8.40
N CYS A 46 5.11 24.25 8.90
CA CYS A 46 4.08 23.35 8.39
C CYS A 46 3.81 23.62 6.91
N PHE A 47 3.69 24.88 6.52
CA PHE A 47 3.50 25.26 5.11
C PHE A 47 4.69 24.82 4.24
N ILE A 48 5.93 25.14 4.63
CA ILE A 48 7.13 24.81 3.86
C ILE A 48 7.29 23.30 3.72
N VAL A 49 7.15 22.53 4.80
CA VAL A 49 7.28 21.07 4.75
C VAL A 49 6.21 20.46 3.83
N ASN A 50 4.94 20.87 3.97
CA ASN A 50 3.89 20.38 3.09
C ASN A 50 4.11 20.80 1.63
N PHE A 51 4.62 22.01 1.39
CA PHE A 51 4.93 22.48 0.03
C PHE A 51 6.09 21.70 -0.60
N LEU A 52 7.14 21.37 0.15
CA LEU A 52 8.22 20.50 -0.33
C LEU A 52 7.72 19.08 -0.65
N VAL A 53 6.89 18.52 0.23
CA VAL A 53 6.24 17.21 -0.02
C VAL A 53 5.35 17.27 -1.26
N PHE A 54 4.65 18.38 -1.49
CA PHE A 54 3.88 18.60 -2.70
C PHE A 54 4.77 18.56 -3.96
N LEU A 55 5.90 19.27 -3.96
CA LEU A 55 6.84 19.23 -5.08
C LEU A 55 7.35 17.82 -5.36
N ILE A 56 7.71 17.07 -4.30
CA ILE A 56 8.11 15.66 -4.43
C ILE A 56 6.96 14.84 -5.02
N GLY A 57 5.73 15.02 -4.53
CA GLY A 57 4.54 14.36 -5.06
C GLY A 57 4.33 14.63 -6.55
N VAL A 58 4.50 15.89 -6.99
CA VAL A 58 4.38 16.28 -8.39
C VAL A 58 5.46 15.61 -9.24
N THR A 59 6.70 15.55 -8.75
CA THR A 59 7.78 14.84 -9.47
C THR A 59 7.50 13.34 -9.60
N CYS A 60 7.02 12.70 -8.53
CA CYS A 60 6.63 11.29 -8.57
C CYS A 60 5.45 11.05 -9.51
N LEU A 61 4.44 11.93 -9.48
CA LEU A 61 3.29 11.85 -10.36
C LEU A 61 3.69 12.02 -11.83
N ALA A 62 4.53 13.01 -12.13
CA ALA A 62 5.04 13.24 -13.48
C ALA A 62 5.87 12.04 -13.97
N LEU A 63 6.73 11.47 -13.12
CA LEU A 63 7.49 10.27 -13.44
C LEU A 63 6.59 9.06 -13.67
N GLY A 64 5.58 8.85 -12.81
CA GLY A 64 4.62 7.76 -12.96
C GLY A 64 3.84 7.86 -14.28
N VAL A 65 3.32 9.04 -14.61
CA VAL A 65 2.62 9.29 -15.89
C VAL A 65 3.57 9.10 -17.06
N TYR A 66 4.80 9.61 -16.99
CA TYR A 66 5.81 9.44 -18.03
C TYR A 66 6.10 7.95 -18.29
N LEU A 67 6.28 7.15 -17.24
CA LEU A 67 6.50 5.71 -17.35
C LEU A 67 5.28 4.97 -17.91
N CYS A 68 4.07 5.37 -17.53
CA CYS A 68 2.82 4.82 -18.09
C CYS A 68 2.68 5.08 -19.59
N VAL A 69 3.14 6.23 -20.07
CA VAL A 69 3.11 6.58 -21.50
C VAL A 69 4.23 5.88 -22.27
N LYS A 70 5.41 5.75 -21.68
CA LYS A 70 6.57 5.14 -22.32
C LYS A 70 6.40 3.64 -22.56
N ASP A 71 5.91 2.92 -21.55
CA ASP A 71 5.71 1.47 -21.62
C ASP A 71 4.26 1.12 -21.24
N PRO A 72 3.29 1.30 -22.16
CA PRO A 72 1.90 0.98 -21.90
C PRO A 72 1.73 -0.54 -21.82
N ARG A 73 1.49 -1.04 -20.61
CA ARG A 73 1.23 -2.47 -20.36
C ARG A 73 -0.28 -2.72 -20.35
N ALA A 74 -0.71 -3.83 -20.95
CA ALA A 74 -2.10 -4.22 -20.91
C ALA A 74 -2.53 -4.49 -19.47
N ILE A 75 -3.66 -3.90 -19.07
CA ILE A 75 -4.26 -4.10 -17.76
C ILE A 75 -5.49 -4.97 -17.99
N ALA A 76 -5.40 -6.25 -17.66
CA ALA A 76 -6.51 -7.20 -17.80
C ALA A 76 -7.20 -7.45 -16.45
N GLU A 77 -6.43 -7.50 -15.36
CA GLU A 77 -6.90 -7.76 -14.01
C GLU A 77 -6.54 -6.63 -13.04
N TRP A 78 -7.28 -6.53 -11.93
CA TRP A 78 -6.96 -5.60 -10.83
C TRP A 78 -5.56 -5.85 -10.23
N ALA A 79 -5.09 -7.10 -10.26
CA ALA A 79 -3.75 -7.47 -9.81
C ALA A 79 -2.66 -6.81 -10.67
N ASP A 80 -2.90 -6.64 -11.98
CA ASP A 80 -1.92 -6.03 -12.88
C ASP A 80 -1.73 -4.54 -12.59
N ILE A 81 -2.76 -3.86 -12.07
CA ILE A 81 -2.69 -2.46 -11.61
C ILE A 81 -1.75 -2.36 -10.40
N LEU A 82 -1.90 -3.27 -9.44
CA LEU A 82 -1.09 -3.27 -8.21
C LEU A 82 0.36 -3.68 -8.47
N LEU A 83 0.57 -4.60 -9.41
CA LEU A 83 1.89 -5.09 -9.81
C LEU A 83 2.61 -4.14 -10.77
N ASN A 84 1.92 -3.17 -11.37
CA ASN A 84 2.54 -2.20 -12.25
C ASN A 84 3.16 -1.04 -11.44
N PRO A 85 4.50 -0.95 -11.36
CA PRO A 85 5.16 0.07 -10.55
C PRO A 85 4.89 1.50 -11.06
N ALA A 86 4.69 1.70 -12.36
CA ALA A 86 4.40 3.02 -12.94
C ALA A 86 3.00 3.53 -12.52
N VAL A 87 2.01 2.63 -12.54
CA VAL A 87 0.64 2.97 -12.13
C VAL A 87 0.57 3.21 -10.63
N MET A 88 1.22 2.37 -9.82
CA MET A 88 1.32 2.58 -8.37
C MET A 88 2.02 3.90 -8.02
N LEU A 89 3.13 4.22 -8.68
CA LEU A 89 3.83 5.50 -8.51
C LEU A 89 2.93 6.69 -8.85
N THR A 90 2.12 6.56 -9.91
CA THR A 90 1.14 7.59 -10.31
C THR A 90 0.07 7.79 -9.23
N ILE A 91 -0.54 6.71 -8.72
CA ILE A 91 -1.59 6.78 -7.69
C ILE A 91 -1.04 7.36 -6.39
N ILE A 92 0.12 6.88 -5.94
CA ILE A 92 0.76 7.38 -4.71
C ILE A 92 1.16 8.84 -4.88
N GLY A 93 1.76 9.22 -6.02
CA GLY A 93 2.13 10.60 -6.32
C GLY A 93 0.92 11.54 -6.29
N LEU A 94 -0.20 11.12 -6.88
CA LEU A 94 -1.45 11.88 -6.84
C LEU A 94 -1.99 12.03 -5.41
N ALA A 95 -2.03 10.96 -4.64
CA ALA A 95 -2.48 11.00 -3.24
C ALA A 95 -1.62 11.93 -2.39
N VAL A 96 -0.29 11.86 -2.53
CA VAL A 96 0.66 12.75 -1.85
C VAL A 96 0.42 14.20 -2.26
N CYS A 97 0.20 14.49 -3.54
CA CYS A 97 -0.13 15.84 -4.03
C CYS A 97 -1.40 16.38 -3.36
N VAL A 98 -2.48 15.59 -3.33
CA VAL A 98 -3.76 16.04 -2.75
C VAL A 98 -3.61 16.30 -1.25
N VAL A 99 -3.01 15.37 -0.50
CA VAL A 99 -2.84 15.49 0.95
C VAL A 99 -1.96 16.70 1.30
N SER A 100 -0.85 16.90 0.58
CA SER A 100 0.06 18.03 0.81
C SER A 100 -0.54 19.39 0.40
N LEU A 101 -1.36 19.45 -0.66
CA LEU A 101 -2.16 20.64 -0.99
C LEU A 101 -3.18 20.95 0.11
N MET A 102 -3.89 19.94 0.63
CA MET A 102 -4.81 20.14 1.74
C MET A 102 -4.09 20.65 3.00
N GLY A 103 -2.90 20.12 3.31
CA GLY A 103 -2.06 20.58 4.43
C GLY A 103 -1.59 22.02 4.27
N SER A 104 -1.06 22.38 3.10
CA SER A 104 -0.58 23.74 2.82
C SER A 104 -1.71 24.78 2.80
N VAL A 105 -2.84 24.49 2.15
CA VAL A 105 -4.03 25.37 2.14
C VAL A 105 -4.66 25.47 3.53
N GLY A 106 -4.69 24.36 4.28
CA GLY A 106 -5.19 24.34 5.66
C GLY A 106 -4.36 25.24 6.58
N ALA A 107 -3.04 25.22 6.44
CA ALA A 107 -2.12 26.09 7.18
C ALA A 107 -2.25 27.57 6.78
N LEU A 108 -2.41 27.88 5.49
CA LEU A 108 -2.54 29.26 5.02
C LEU A 108 -3.88 29.90 5.39
N ARG A 109 -4.99 29.16 5.21
CA ARG A 109 -6.35 29.68 5.44
C ARG A 109 -6.80 29.62 6.91
N ASP A 110 -5.94 29.16 7.82
CA ASP A 110 -6.28 28.91 9.23
C ASP A 110 -7.58 28.09 9.39
N ASN A 111 -7.85 27.19 8.43
CA ASN A 111 -9.07 26.39 8.40
C ASN A 111 -8.85 25.09 9.18
N ILE A 112 -9.36 25.07 10.41
CA ILE A 112 -9.24 23.95 11.35
C ILE A 112 -9.81 22.65 10.74
N THR A 113 -10.87 22.71 9.93
CA THR A 113 -11.47 21.52 9.31
C THR A 113 -10.52 20.89 8.30
N LEU A 114 -9.87 21.70 7.45
CA LEU A 114 -8.86 21.22 6.50
C LEU A 114 -7.65 20.61 7.21
N LEU A 115 -7.20 21.26 8.29
CA LEU A 115 -6.06 20.76 9.08
C LEU A 115 -6.41 19.43 9.78
N LYS A 116 -7.65 19.28 10.26
CA LYS A 116 -8.14 18.01 10.82
C LYS A 116 -8.20 16.90 9.77
N THR A 117 -8.69 17.20 8.56
CA THR A 117 -8.72 16.22 7.48
C THR A 117 -7.32 15.78 7.07
N PHE A 118 -6.36 16.72 7.01
CA PHE A 118 -4.95 16.41 6.75
C PHE A 118 -4.36 15.50 7.84
N ALA A 119 -4.58 15.84 9.11
CA ALA A 119 -4.10 15.02 10.23
C ALA A 119 -4.70 13.61 10.19
N LEU A 120 -5.99 13.48 9.88
CA LEU A 120 -6.65 12.18 9.75
C LEU A 120 -6.12 11.38 8.56
N SER A 121 -5.86 12.02 7.41
CA SER A 121 -5.29 11.33 6.25
C SER A 121 -3.88 10.82 6.54
N VAL A 122 -3.03 11.63 7.20
CA VAL A 122 -1.67 11.19 7.56
C VAL A 122 -1.71 10.07 8.59
N PHE A 123 -2.62 10.15 9.57
CA PHE A 123 -2.82 9.06 10.53
C PHE A 123 -3.25 7.76 9.84
N PHE A 124 -4.17 7.82 8.88
CA PHE A 124 -4.56 6.66 8.10
C PHE A 124 -3.39 6.08 7.28
N CYS A 125 -2.61 6.93 6.60
CA CYS A 125 -1.40 6.49 5.89
C CYS A 125 -0.41 5.80 6.82
N TYR A 126 -0.22 6.32 8.04
CA TYR A 126 0.64 5.69 9.04
C TYR A 126 0.14 4.29 9.42
N ILE A 127 -1.16 4.11 9.65
CA ILE A 127 -1.75 2.78 9.91
C ILE A 127 -1.51 1.83 8.74
N VAL A 128 -1.69 2.27 7.50
CA VAL A 128 -1.42 1.45 6.30
C VAL A 128 0.04 1.01 6.25
N VAL A 129 0.99 1.90 6.55
CA VAL A 129 2.43 1.57 6.59
C VAL A 129 2.74 0.56 7.70
N VAL A 130 2.15 0.71 8.88
CA VAL A 130 2.36 -0.21 10.01
C VAL A 130 1.80 -1.60 9.67
N VAL A 131 0.57 -1.67 9.15
CA VAL A 131 -0.06 -2.95 8.76
C VAL A 131 0.73 -3.61 7.64
N SER A 132 1.16 -2.85 6.62
CA SER A 132 1.96 -3.38 5.51
C SER A 132 3.30 -3.91 5.99
N THR A 133 3.99 -3.17 6.87
CA THR A 133 5.26 -3.61 7.48
C THR A 133 5.08 -4.87 8.30
N PHE A 134 4.01 -4.95 9.11
CA PHE A 134 3.70 -6.13 9.91
C PHE A 134 3.36 -7.35 9.04
N PHE A 135 2.60 -7.15 7.96
CA PHE A 135 2.31 -8.20 6.99
C PHE A 135 3.58 -8.71 6.31
N LEU A 136 4.46 -7.81 5.84
CA LEU A 136 5.76 -8.19 5.28
C LEU A 136 6.63 -8.94 6.28
N PHE A 137 6.64 -8.52 7.55
CA PHE A 137 7.36 -9.20 8.61
C PHE A 137 6.83 -10.63 8.83
N ILE A 138 5.51 -10.82 8.88
CA ILE A 138 4.91 -12.14 8.95
C ILE A 138 5.27 -12.97 7.72
N LEU A 139 5.13 -12.43 6.51
CA LEU A 139 5.44 -13.17 5.28
C LEU A 139 6.88 -13.67 5.23
N PHE A 140 7.82 -12.88 5.75
CA PHE A 140 9.25 -13.22 5.73
C PHE A 140 9.66 -14.13 6.91
N TYR A 141 9.02 -13.98 8.08
CA TYR A 141 9.37 -14.75 9.28
C TYR A 141 8.55 -16.05 9.43
N SER A 142 7.34 -16.09 8.88
CA SER A 142 6.44 -17.26 8.89
C SER A 142 6.82 -18.32 7.85
N ASP A 143 8.11 -18.57 7.67
CA ASP A 143 8.64 -19.66 6.83
C ASP A 143 8.35 -21.05 7.44
N THR A 144 7.66 -21.12 8.59
CA THR A 144 7.47 -22.35 9.38
C THR A 144 6.02 -22.80 9.55
N THR A 145 5.02 -22.03 9.14
CA THR A 145 3.61 -22.40 9.32
C THR A 145 2.75 -22.04 8.12
N GLU A 146 2.47 -23.02 7.25
CA GLU A 146 1.23 -23.37 6.51
C GLU A 146 0.14 -22.28 6.25
N GLY A 147 0.49 -21.00 6.13
CA GLY A 147 -0.45 -19.91 5.89
C GLY A 147 0.17 -18.83 5.01
N LEU A 148 -0.47 -18.55 3.86
CA LEU A 148 -0.19 -17.48 2.90
C LEU A 148 1.30 -17.06 2.83
N SER A 149 2.20 -18.02 2.69
CA SER A 149 3.64 -17.78 2.77
C SER A 149 4.14 -17.06 1.50
N ALA A 150 5.30 -16.40 1.60
CA ALA A 150 5.99 -15.84 0.43
C ALA A 150 6.14 -16.87 -0.71
N HIS A 151 6.27 -18.14 -0.35
CA HIS A 151 6.26 -19.29 -1.25
C HIS A 151 5.02 -19.34 -2.15
N SER A 152 3.82 -19.20 -1.59
CA SER A 152 2.56 -19.23 -2.35
C SER A 152 2.45 -18.09 -3.38
N ILE A 153 2.93 -16.90 -3.01
CA ILE A 153 2.94 -15.72 -3.89
C ILE A 153 3.96 -15.91 -5.02
N LEU A 154 5.14 -16.45 -4.70
CA LEU A 154 6.16 -16.76 -5.70
C LEU A 154 5.69 -17.86 -6.66
N LEU A 155 5.06 -18.94 -6.18
CA LEU A 155 4.49 -19.98 -7.03
C LEU A 155 3.41 -19.45 -7.97
N TYR A 156 2.53 -18.58 -7.49
CA TYR A 156 1.55 -17.90 -8.33
C TYR A 156 2.22 -17.05 -9.41
N SER A 157 3.29 -16.34 -9.04
CA SER A 157 4.06 -15.50 -9.96
C SER A 157 4.78 -16.32 -11.03
N ILE A 158 5.36 -17.47 -10.67
CA ILE A 158 5.97 -18.43 -11.59
C ILE A 158 4.93 -19.00 -12.56
N LYS A 159 3.73 -19.35 -12.08
CA LYS A 159 2.65 -19.88 -12.92
C LYS A 159 2.19 -18.87 -13.97
N LYS A 160 2.07 -17.59 -13.61
CA LYS A 160 1.66 -16.50 -14.51
C LYS A 160 2.85 -15.78 -15.18
N TYR A 161 4.07 -16.33 -15.11
CA TYR A 161 5.29 -15.70 -15.62
C TYR A 161 5.19 -15.31 -17.10
N HIS A 162 4.70 -16.21 -17.96
CA HIS A 162 4.56 -15.95 -19.39
C HIS A 162 3.44 -14.94 -19.71
N THR A 163 2.34 -14.99 -18.97
CA THR A 163 1.16 -14.18 -19.24
C THR A 163 1.33 -12.73 -18.78
N ASN A 164 1.98 -12.53 -17.63
CA ASN A 164 2.08 -11.23 -16.98
C ASN A 164 3.53 -10.76 -16.90
N ARG A 165 3.91 -9.83 -17.79
CA ARG A 165 5.26 -9.29 -17.84
C ARG A 165 5.72 -8.64 -16.53
N ASN A 166 4.82 -8.01 -15.78
CA ASN A 166 5.16 -7.41 -14.48
C ASN A 166 5.55 -8.48 -13.44
N LEU A 167 4.89 -9.65 -13.48
CA LEU A 167 5.25 -10.78 -12.63
C LEU A 167 6.59 -11.38 -13.07
N ALA A 168 6.84 -11.46 -14.37
CA ALA A 168 8.14 -11.92 -14.89
C ALA A 168 9.28 -11.00 -14.43
N ASP A 169 9.16 -9.69 -14.67
CA ASP A 169 10.18 -8.71 -14.28
C ASP A 169 10.40 -8.72 -12.74
N PHE A 170 9.34 -8.92 -11.94
CA PHE A 170 9.45 -9.04 -10.48
C PHE A 170 10.17 -10.32 -10.04
N VAL A 171 9.82 -11.47 -10.61
CA VAL A 171 10.46 -12.75 -10.29
C VAL A 171 11.93 -12.73 -10.70
N ASP A 172 12.24 -12.21 -11.89
CA ASP A 172 13.61 -12.08 -12.38
C ASP A 172 14.44 -11.18 -11.46
N TYR A 173 13.91 -10.02 -11.07
CA TYR A 173 14.59 -9.12 -10.14
C TYR A 173 14.89 -9.78 -8.79
N ILE A 174 13.91 -10.48 -8.21
CA ILE A 174 14.10 -11.18 -6.93
C ILE A 174 15.14 -12.31 -7.06
N GLN A 175 15.11 -13.07 -8.16
CA GLN A 175 16.05 -14.16 -8.41
C GLN A 175 17.48 -13.66 -8.63
N GLU A 176 17.65 -12.56 -9.35
CA GLU A 176 18.96 -11.92 -9.53
C GLU A 176 19.50 -11.36 -8.21
N GLN A 177 18.67 -10.67 -7.42
CA GLN A 177 19.11 -10.02 -6.18
C GLN A 177 19.38 -10.99 -5.04
N LEU A 178 18.61 -12.08 -4.95
CA LEU A 178 18.76 -13.10 -3.91
C LEU A 178 19.60 -14.31 -4.37
N GLU A 179 20.05 -14.32 -5.63
CA GLU A 179 20.72 -15.45 -6.28
C GLU A 179 19.99 -16.80 -6.11
N CYS A 180 18.66 -16.77 -6.16
CA CYS A 180 17.79 -17.93 -5.96
C CYS A 180 17.09 -18.35 -7.25
N CYS A 181 16.52 -19.56 -7.26
CA CYS A 181 15.79 -20.08 -8.41
C CYS A 181 14.58 -20.91 -7.96
N GLY A 182 13.38 -20.36 -8.17
CA GLY A 182 12.12 -20.95 -7.71
C GLY A 182 11.70 -20.50 -6.31
N ALA A 183 10.60 -21.06 -5.82
CA ALA A 183 10.04 -20.79 -4.50
C ALA A 183 10.42 -21.87 -3.48
N SER A 184 10.50 -23.12 -3.92
CA SER A 184 10.79 -24.31 -3.12
C SER A 184 12.25 -24.36 -2.64
N SER A 185 12.57 -25.39 -1.87
CA SER A 185 13.86 -25.56 -1.20
C SER A 185 15.08 -25.37 -2.12
N VAL A 186 16.22 -25.02 -1.50
CA VAL A 186 17.50 -24.67 -2.14
C VAL A 186 17.91 -25.62 -3.28
N SER A 187 17.60 -26.91 -3.15
CA SER A 187 17.98 -27.96 -4.11
C SER A 187 16.89 -28.36 -5.10
N GLN A 188 15.64 -27.91 -4.93
CA GLN A 188 14.50 -28.31 -5.77
C GLN A 188 13.72 -27.15 -6.40
N GLY A 189 14.03 -25.89 -6.05
CA GLY A 189 13.34 -24.72 -6.59
C GLY A 189 13.32 -24.63 -8.13
N TYR A 190 14.34 -25.14 -8.82
CA TYR A 190 14.34 -25.20 -10.29
C TYR A 190 13.17 -26.02 -10.87
N ARG A 191 12.58 -26.95 -10.11
CA ARG A 191 11.45 -27.77 -10.54
C ARG A 191 10.13 -27.02 -10.50
N ASP A 192 10.02 -25.93 -9.75
CA ASP A 192 8.81 -25.12 -9.69
C ASP A 192 8.45 -24.53 -11.05
N TRP A 193 9.44 -24.33 -11.92
CA TRP A 193 9.25 -23.87 -13.29
C TRP A 193 8.42 -24.85 -14.14
N GLN A 194 8.33 -26.12 -13.76
CA GLN A 194 7.44 -27.08 -14.45
C GLN A 194 5.95 -26.72 -14.32
N LEU A 195 5.59 -25.85 -13.35
CA LEU A 195 4.23 -25.34 -13.17
C LEU A 195 3.84 -24.28 -14.21
N SER A 196 4.83 -23.65 -14.86
CA SER A 196 4.60 -22.68 -15.93
C SER A 196 4.40 -23.40 -17.26
N GLU A 197 3.42 -22.97 -18.06
CA GLU A 197 3.08 -23.58 -19.34
C GLU A 197 4.26 -23.59 -20.33
N GLN A 198 5.06 -22.53 -20.32
CA GLN A 198 6.24 -22.37 -21.18
C GLN A 198 7.38 -23.34 -20.83
N PHE A 199 7.62 -23.57 -19.54
CA PHE A 199 8.75 -24.37 -19.04
C PHE A 199 8.35 -25.82 -18.70
N ASN A 200 7.07 -26.18 -18.84
CA ASN A 200 6.56 -27.51 -18.54
C ASN A 200 7.28 -28.60 -19.36
N CYS A 201 7.78 -29.62 -18.67
CA CYS A 201 8.55 -30.72 -19.25
C CYS A 201 7.75 -31.76 -20.07
N SER A 202 6.48 -31.53 -20.34
CA SER A 202 5.67 -32.48 -21.12
C SER A 202 6.21 -32.66 -22.54
N SER A 203 6.22 -33.89 -23.04
CA SER A 203 6.63 -34.22 -24.42
C SER A 203 5.77 -33.50 -25.47
N VAL A 204 4.52 -33.18 -25.11
CA VAL A 204 3.53 -32.48 -25.95
C VAL A 204 3.75 -30.96 -25.98
N ASN A 205 4.56 -30.41 -25.07
CA ASN A 205 4.79 -28.97 -25.02
C ASN A 205 5.52 -28.47 -26.30
N PRO A 206 4.91 -27.55 -27.07
CA PRO A 206 5.51 -27.02 -28.30
C PRO A 206 6.59 -25.97 -28.03
N TYR A 207 6.69 -25.42 -26.82
CA TYR A 207 7.65 -24.36 -26.52
C TYR A 207 9.10 -24.89 -26.51
N PRO A 208 10.06 -24.15 -27.12
CA PRO A 208 11.46 -24.55 -27.16
C PRO A 208 12.14 -24.48 -25.79
N GLU A 209 11.59 -23.68 -24.87
CA GLU A 209 12.10 -23.48 -23.50
C GLU A 209 11.60 -24.55 -22.51
N LYS A 210 10.90 -25.58 -22.97
CA LYS A 210 10.45 -26.68 -22.12
C LYS A 210 11.61 -27.35 -21.39
N CYS A 211 11.38 -27.75 -20.14
CA CYS A 211 12.43 -28.25 -19.25
C CYS A 211 13.55 -27.27 -18.92
N GLY A 212 13.44 -26.01 -19.34
CA GLY A 212 14.36 -24.94 -18.98
C GLY A 212 13.94 -24.18 -17.74
N VAL A 213 14.73 -23.15 -17.45
CA VAL A 213 14.50 -22.12 -16.43
C VAL A 213 14.76 -20.76 -17.09
N PRO A 214 14.22 -19.65 -16.58
CA PRO A 214 14.51 -18.33 -17.15
C PRO A 214 15.98 -17.94 -16.97
N PHE A 215 16.41 -16.95 -17.75
CA PHE A 215 17.78 -16.45 -17.75
C PHE A 215 18.23 -15.91 -16.39
N SER A 216 17.31 -15.35 -15.60
CA SER A 216 17.55 -14.87 -14.23
C SER A 216 18.04 -15.98 -13.27
N CYS A 217 17.67 -17.23 -13.52
CA CYS A 217 18.12 -18.41 -12.77
C CYS A 217 19.35 -19.09 -13.39
N CYS A 218 19.60 -18.87 -14.69
CA CYS A 218 20.66 -19.53 -15.44
C CYS A 218 22.01 -18.82 -15.25
N LYS A 219 22.94 -19.45 -14.51
CA LYS A 219 24.32 -18.94 -14.40
C LYS A 219 25.20 -19.58 -15.46
N ARG A 220 25.82 -18.74 -16.29
CA ARG A 220 26.74 -19.18 -17.35
C ARG A 220 27.97 -19.82 -16.73
N SER A 221 28.15 -21.13 -16.92
CA SER A 221 29.42 -21.76 -16.54
C SER A 221 30.50 -21.35 -17.53
N VAL A 222 31.55 -20.65 -17.06
CA VAL A 222 32.78 -20.42 -17.84
C VAL A 222 33.60 -21.72 -17.87
N VAL A 223 33.05 -22.78 -18.48
CA VAL A 223 33.82 -23.97 -18.81
C VAL A 223 33.39 -24.45 -20.20
N SER A 224 34.36 -24.38 -21.11
CA SER A 224 34.30 -24.82 -22.50
C SER A 224 33.77 -26.25 -22.65
N VAL A 225 32.93 -26.44 -23.68
CA VAL A 225 32.65 -27.65 -24.46
C VAL A 225 32.91 -28.99 -23.76
N VAL A 226 31.83 -29.65 -23.36
CA VAL A 226 31.47 -31.07 -23.62
C VAL A 226 30.20 -31.29 -22.79
N PHE A 227 29.19 -31.93 -23.40
CA PHE A 227 27.96 -32.41 -22.77
C PHE A 227 28.12 -32.67 -21.26
N CYS A 228 27.44 -31.89 -20.40
CA CYS A 228 27.51 -32.10 -18.96
C CYS A 228 26.10 -32.37 -18.40
N PRO A 229 25.88 -33.53 -17.76
CA PRO A 229 24.66 -33.76 -16.99
C PRO A 229 24.67 -32.85 -15.75
N VAL A 230 23.47 -32.49 -15.31
CA VAL A 230 23.15 -31.64 -14.16
C VAL A 230 24.10 -31.86 -12.97
N VAL A 231 25.00 -30.91 -12.73
CA VAL A 231 25.79 -30.83 -11.49
C VAL A 231 25.05 -29.92 -10.52
N ILE A 232 24.50 -30.51 -9.46
CA ILE A 232 23.90 -29.81 -8.33
C ILE A 232 25.06 -29.15 -7.55
N SER A 233 25.24 -27.85 -7.74
CA SER A 233 26.10 -27.03 -6.89
C SER A 233 25.33 -26.62 -5.63
N SER A 234 26.01 -26.55 -4.48
CA SER A 234 25.44 -26.24 -3.16
C SER A 234 25.00 -24.77 -2.99
N ARG A 235 24.67 -24.09 -4.10
CA ARG A 235 23.97 -22.80 -4.18
C ARG A 235 22.88 -22.98 -5.23
N SER A 236 21.70 -22.40 -5.03
CA SER A 236 20.48 -22.53 -5.86
C SER A 236 20.61 -22.07 -7.33
N SER A 237 21.82 -21.94 -7.86
CA SER A 237 22.11 -21.57 -9.23
C SER A 237 22.08 -22.81 -10.14
N VAL A 238 21.24 -22.75 -11.19
CA VAL A 238 21.24 -23.74 -12.27
C VAL A 238 22.26 -23.30 -13.31
N TYR A 239 23.19 -24.19 -13.66
CA TYR A 239 24.17 -23.89 -14.71
C TYR A 239 23.62 -24.26 -16.08
N CYS A 240 23.65 -23.29 -16.97
CA CYS A 240 23.53 -23.43 -18.41
C CYS A 240 24.64 -22.57 -19.07
#